data_AF-A0A4R5VQJ0-F1
#
_entry.id   AF-A0A4R5VQJ0-F1
#
_cell.length_a   1.000
_cell.length_b   1.000
_cell.length_c   1.000
_cell.angle_alpha   90.00
_cell.angle_beta   90.00
_cell.angle_gamma   90.00
#
_symmetry.space_group_name_H-M   'P 1'
#
loop_
_entity.id
_entity.type
_entity.pdbx_description
1 polymer ?
#
loop_
_entity_poly.entity_id
_entity_poly.type
_entity_poly.pdbx_seq_one_letter_code
_entity_poly.pdbx_strand_id
1 'polypeptide(L)' 'MAIFNKIALFFVVLYSFIIIINTYLGETERVQSNVIYFLMNGFAYIVTAMEVEKEKLLAGGLEA' A
#
# COMPACT_ATOMS: atom_id res chain seq x y z
N MET A 1 4.81 8.33 -11.30
CA MET A 1 3.54 8.80 -10.70
C MET A 1 2.32 7.93 -11.05
N ALA A 2 1.98 7.71 -12.33
CA ALA A 2 0.78 6.94 -12.72
C ALA A 2 0.80 5.44 -12.31
N ILE A 3 1.98 4.79 -12.36
CA ILE A 3 2.14 3.38 -11.98
C ILE A 3 1.92 3.20 -10.47
N PHE A 4 2.55 4.04 -9.64
CA PHE A 4 2.35 3.99 -8.20
C PHE A 4 0.91 4.25 -7.78
N ASN A 5 0.20 5.16 -8.45
CA ASN A 5 -1.22 5.37 -8.19
C ASN A 5 -2.06 4.13 -8.49
N LYS A 6 -1.75 3.40 -9.58
CA LYS A 6 -2.41 2.12 -9.89
C LYS A 6 -2.11 1.05 -8.84
N ILE A 7 -0.87 0.97 -8.36
CA ILE A 7 -0.46 0.03 -7.31
C ILE A 7 -1.18 0.36 -6.00
N ALA A 8 -1.21 1.63 -5.59
CA ALA A 8 -1.91 2.07 -4.39
C ALA A 8 -3.41 1.75 -4.46
N LEU A 9 -4.05 2.02 -5.61
CA LEU A 9 -5.46 1.71 -5.83
C LEU A 9 -5.75 0.21 -5.70
N PHE A 10 -4.86 -0.65 -6.23
CA PHE A 10 -4.98 -2.09 -6.11
C PHE A 10 -4.97 -2.55 -4.65
N PHE A 11 -4.05 -2.03 -3.82
CA PHE A 11 -3.99 -2.34 -2.40
C PHE A 11 -5.24 -1.90 -1.64
N VAL A 12 -5.80 -0.72 -1.97
CA VAL A 12 -7.04 -0.22 -1.36
C VAL A 12 -8.21 -1.16 -1.68
N VAL A 13 -8.39 -1.53 -2.95
CA VAL A 13 -9.49 -2.41 -3.38
C VAL A 13 -9.35 -3.80 -2.75
N LEU A 14 -8.13 -4.36 -2.73
CA LEU A 14 -7.85 -5.65 -2.12
C LEU A 14 -8.16 -5.64 -0.61
N TYR A 15 -7.76 -4.58 0.09
CA TYR A 15 -8.05 -4.42 1.52
C TYR A 15 -9.55 -4.34 1.81
N SER A 16 -10.28 -3.55 1.03
CA SER A 16 -11.74 -3.44 1.16
C SER A 16 -12.43 -4.78 0.95
N PHE A 17 -12.01 -5.54 -0.06
CA PHE A 17 -12.54 -6.88 -0.33
C PHE A 17 -12.30 -7.84 0.85
N ILE A 18 -11.09 -7.83 1.41
CA ILE A 18 -10.74 -8.66 2.56
C ILE A 18 -11.55 -8.27 3.80
N ILE A 19 -11.69 -6.98 4.12
CA ILE A 19 -12.51 -6.53 5.25
C ILE A 19 -13.95 -7.01 5.10
N ILE A 20 -14.53 -6.82 3.92
CA ILE A 20 -15.92 -7.19 3.65
C ILE A 20 -16.09 -8.70 3.88
N ILE A 21 -15.24 -9.52 3.26
CA ILE A 21 -15.31 -10.98 3.43
C ILE A 21 -15.17 -11.40 4.89
N ASN A 22 -14.19 -10.85 5.63
CA ASN A 22 -14.00 -11.19 7.04
C ASN A 22 -15.19 -10.74 7.92
N THR A 23 -15.80 -9.61 7.60
CA THR A 23 -16.99 -9.10 8.32
C THR A 23 -18.19 -10.02 8.16
N TYR A 24 -18.36 -10.63 6.98
CA TYR A 24 -19.49 -11.52 6.70
C TYR A 24 -19.25 -12.98 7.08
N LEU A 25 -18.00 -13.46 7.09
CA LEU A 25 -17.67 -14.85 7.45
C LEU A 25 -17.47 -15.07 8.95
N GLY A 26 -17.43 -14.01 9.77
CA GLY A 26 -17.34 -14.11 11.24
C GLY A 26 -16.06 -14.77 11.75
N GLU A 27 -15.01 -14.87 10.92
CA GLU A 27 -13.83 -15.69 11.18
C GLU A 27 -12.60 -14.86 11.66
N THR A 28 -12.10 -15.26 12.83
CA THR A 28 -10.72 -15.14 13.37
C THR A 28 -9.99 -13.78 13.31
N GLU A 29 -10.01 -13.07 14.44
CA GLU A 29 -9.19 -11.87 14.74
C GLU A 29 -7.71 -11.99 14.34
N ARG A 30 -7.16 -13.22 14.38
CA ARG A 30 -5.76 -13.51 14.09
C ARG A 30 -5.42 -13.49 12.59
N VAL A 31 -6.30 -14.03 11.75
CA VAL A 31 -6.11 -13.96 10.27
C VAL A 31 -6.30 -12.52 9.81
N GLN A 32 -7.31 -11.84 10.35
CA GLN A 32 -7.55 -10.42 10.09
C GLN A 32 -6.33 -9.55 10.47
N SER A 33 -5.77 -9.78 11.65
CA SER A 33 -4.55 -9.08 12.11
C SER A 33 -3.36 -9.34 11.17
N ASN A 34 -3.10 -10.59 10.79
CA ASN A 34 -1.99 -10.92 9.88
C ASN A 34 -2.14 -10.24 8.52
N VAL A 35 -3.36 -10.15 7.99
CA VAL A 35 -3.61 -9.48 6.72
C VAL A 35 -3.45 -7.96 6.83
N ILE A 36 -3.92 -7.34 7.93
CA ILE A 36 -3.69 -5.93 8.21
C ILE A 36 -2.19 -5.65 8.29
N TYR A 37 -1.42 -6.47 9.03
CA TYR A 37 0.03 -6.32 9.11
C TYR A 37 0.71 -6.44 7.76
N PHE A 38 0.36 -7.45 6.96
CA PHE A 38 0.93 -7.62 5.61
C PHE A 38 0.65 -6.40 4.72
N LEU A 39 -0.58 -5.90 4.74
CA LEU A 39 -1.00 -4.76 3.93
C LEU A 39 -0.36 -3.44 4.38
N MET A 40 -0.26 -3.19 5.69
CA MET A 40 0.42 -2.01 6.23
C MET A 40 1.91 -2.00 5.87
N ASN A 41 2.59 -3.15 5.98
CA ASN A 41 4.00 -3.26 5.59
C ASN A 41 4.18 -3.05 4.08
N GLY A 42 3.30 -3.64 3.26
CA GLY A 42 3.31 -3.42 1.80
C GLY A 42 3.05 -1.96 1.42
N PHE A 43 2.10 -1.30 2.09
CA PHE A 43 1.79 0.11 1.86
C PHE A 43 2.97 1.02 2.25
N ALA A 44 3.58 0.79 3.41
CA ALA A 44 4.76 1.55 3.85
C ALA A 44 5.90 1.45 2.83
N TYR A 45 6.19 0.25 2.32
CA TYR A 45 7.21 0.05 1.29
C TYR A 45 6.93 0.86 0.00
N ILE A 46 5.67 0.88 -0.45
CA ILE A 46 5.26 1.63 -1.64
C ILE A 46 5.44 3.14 -1.42
N VAL A 47 4.99 3.67 -0.28
CA VAL A 47 5.13 5.09 0.05
C VAL A 47 6.60 5.50 0.12
N THR A 48 7.44 4.73 0.82
CA THR A 48 8.87 5.00 0.89
C THR A 48 9.55 4.94 -0.47
N ALA A 49 9.20 3.97 -1.32
CA ALA A 49 9.74 3.90 -2.68
C ALA A 49 9.35 5.13 -3.52
N MET A 50 8.11 5.61 -3.38
CA MET A 50 7.64 6.83 -4.04
C MET A 50 8.37 8.08 -3.55
N GLU A 51 8.60 8.21 -2.25
CA GLU A 51 9.34 9.33 -1.67
C GLU A 51 10.78 9.36 -2.17
N VAL A 52 11.47 8.22 -2.16
CA VAL A 52 12.83 8.10 -2.68
C VAL A 52 12.90 8.45 -4.17
N GLU A 53 11.94 8.00 -4.98
CA GLU A 53 11.89 8.34 -6.41
C GLU A 53 11.63 9.84 -6.62
N LYS A 54 10.75 10.44 -5.82
CA LYS A 54 10.48 11.87 -5.83
C LYS A 54 11.72 12.69 -5.41
N GLU A 55 12.43 12.27 -4.36
CA GLU A 55 13.66 12.91 -3.90
C GLU A 55 14.77 12.85 -4.95
N LYS A 56 14.94 11.70 -5.64
CA LYS A 56 15.89 11.59 -6.76
C LYS A 56 15.56 12.52 -7.91
N LEU A 57 14.28 12.64 -8.26
CA LEU A 57 13.82 13.57 -9.31
C LEU A 57 14.04 15.04 -8.93
N LEU A 58 13.85 15.40 -7.65
CA LEU A 58 14.11 16.75 -7.15
C LEU A 58 15.61 17.06 -7.04
N ALA A 59 16.42 16.09 -6.60
CA ALA A 59 17.88 16.24 -6.48
C ALA A 59 18.54 16.37 -7.86
N GLY A 60 18.10 15.61 -8.86
CA GLY A 60 18.59 15.74 -10.24
C GLY A 60 18.14 17.02 -10.97
N GLY A 61 17.14 17.72 -10.45
CA GLY A 61 16.68 19.02 -10.96
C GLY A 61 17.47 20.22 -10.42
N LEU A 62 18.39 20.02 -9.48
CA LEU A 62 19.25 21.07 -8.91
C LEU A 62 20.63 21.14 -9.59
N GLU A 63 20.93 20.19 -10.48
CA GLU A 63 22.18 20.11 -11.26
C GLU A 63 22.03 20.60 -12.72
N ALA A 64 20.88 21.18 -13.10
CA ALA A 64 20.63 21.78 -14.41
C ALA A 64 20.28 23.28 -14.28
#